data_AF-A0A8H4PNE4-F1
#
_entry.id   AF-A0A8H4PNE4-F1
#
_cell.length_a   1.000
_cell.length_b   1.000
_cell.length_c   1.000
_cell.angle_alpha   90.00
_cell.angle_beta   90.00
_cell.angle_gamma   90.00
#
_symmetry.space_group_name_H-M   'P 1'
#
loop_
_entity.id
_entity.type
_entity.pdbx_description
1 polymer ?
#
loop_
_entity_poly.entity_id
_entity_poly.type
_entity_poly.pdbx_seq_one_letter_code
_entity_poly.pdbx_strand_id
1 'polypeptide(L)'
;MFLRNAMQRWPCDRGELEAATLKLAINTTNTERGAAAFADADLLSLLADRIGRGYGMVQSAIGSGPLEGDLYDELVLLLGVMINIVEHSQPARMSVRGKALDELVTLWRGNRQTVSEADSVDKSKVSVALGYLAVLLGYLCLTTRGRERIKAQFGNGEGIRTLVGSIQDFVAMYKTVDSKVHALEALITELCRHDTRVR
;
A
#
# COMPACT_ATOMS: atom_id res chain seq x y z
N MET A 1 -1.27 -17.03 13.78
CA MET A 1 -1.70 -15.65 14.10
C MET A 1 -3.03 -15.39 13.41
N PHE A 2 -4.02 -14.77 14.07
CA PHE A 2 -5.39 -14.61 13.55
C PHE A 2 -5.45 -13.89 12.19
N LEU A 3 -4.66 -12.81 12.00
CA LEU A 3 -4.60 -12.09 10.72
C LEU A 3 -4.10 -12.98 9.58
N ARG A 4 -3.09 -13.82 9.83
CA ARG A 4 -2.57 -14.74 8.80
C ARG A 4 -3.67 -15.70 8.32
N ASN A 5 -4.46 -16.24 9.22
CA ASN A 5 -5.54 -17.17 8.87
C ASN A 5 -6.63 -16.49 8.02
N ALA A 6 -7.04 -15.29 8.41
CA ALA A 6 -7.99 -14.49 7.60
C ALA A 6 -7.43 -14.21 6.20
N MET A 7 -6.15 -13.84 6.12
CA MET A 7 -5.49 -13.55 4.84
C MET A 7 -5.25 -14.78 3.98
N GLN A 8 -5.23 -15.99 4.52
CA GLN A 8 -5.16 -17.20 3.68
C GLN A 8 -6.42 -17.40 2.84
N ARG A 9 -7.58 -16.95 3.32
CA ARG A 9 -8.88 -17.11 2.65
C ARG A 9 -9.25 -15.90 1.77
N TRP A 10 -8.88 -14.71 2.22
CA TRP A 10 -9.08 -13.47 1.47
C TRP A 10 -8.22 -13.44 0.19
N PRO A 11 -8.70 -12.91 -0.95
CA PRO A 11 -10.00 -12.23 -1.17
C PRO A 11 -11.15 -13.14 -1.63
N CYS A 12 -10.91 -14.45 -1.78
CA CYS A 12 -11.88 -15.37 -2.38
C CYS A 12 -13.00 -15.80 -1.44
N ASP A 13 -12.72 -15.83 -0.14
CA ASP A 13 -13.67 -16.24 0.90
C ASP A 13 -13.67 -15.16 1.99
N ARG A 14 -14.75 -14.37 1.98
CA ARG A 14 -14.95 -13.18 2.81
C ARG A 14 -16.15 -13.41 3.72
N GLY A 15 -16.03 -13.01 4.97
CA GLY A 15 -17.08 -13.10 5.97
C GLY A 15 -16.88 -12.08 7.09
N GLU A 16 -17.87 -11.98 7.97
CA GLU A 16 -17.85 -11.03 9.10
C GLU A 16 -16.61 -11.21 9.99
N LEU A 17 -16.11 -12.44 10.14
CA LEU A 17 -14.95 -12.76 10.95
C LEU A 17 -13.64 -12.22 10.34
N GLU A 18 -13.46 -12.37 9.02
CA GLU A 18 -12.33 -11.84 8.28
C GLU A 18 -12.33 -10.31 8.31
N ALA A 19 -13.50 -9.68 8.12
CA ALA A 19 -13.66 -8.23 8.22
C ALA A 19 -13.36 -7.72 9.64
N ALA A 20 -13.87 -8.39 10.68
CA ALA A 20 -13.59 -8.07 12.07
C ALA A 20 -12.10 -8.24 12.41
N THR A 21 -11.46 -9.27 11.85
CA THR A 21 -10.02 -9.52 11.98
C THR A 21 -9.20 -8.38 11.40
N LEU A 22 -9.55 -7.88 10.21
CA LEU A 22 -8.90 -6.72 9.59
C LEU A 22 -9.09 -5.45 10.43
N LYS A 23 -10.32 -5.20 10.92
CA LYS A 23 -10.63 -4.08 11.81
C LYS A 23 -9.86 -4.14 13.14
N LEU A 24 -9.66 -5.33 13.69
CA LEU A 24 -8.82 -5.50 14.89
C LEU A 24 -7.35 -5.26 14.57
N ALA A 25 -6.86 -5.78 13.45
CA ALA A 25 -5.47 -5.62 13.02
C ALA A 25 -5.12 -4.14 12.77
N ILE A 26 -5.97 -3.38 12.09
CA ILE A 26 -5.69 -1.96 11.80
C ILE A 26 -5.60 -1.15 13.10
N ASN A 27 -6.50 -1.39 14.05
CA ASN A 27 -6.49 -0.70 15.34
C ASN A 27 -5.28 -1.10 16.19
N THR A 28 -4.93 -2.39 16.19
CA THR A 28 -3.77 -2.89 16.95
C THR A 28 -2.47 -2.33 16.40
N THR A 29 -2.30 -2.34 15.08
CA THR A 29 -1.06 -1.90 14.40
C THR A 29 -0.84 -0.38 14.44
N ASN A 30 -1.83 0.42 14.85
CA ASN A 30 -1.72 1.88 14.95
C ASN A 30 -0.75 2.38 16.04
N THR A 31 -0.10 1.47 16.77
CA THR A 31 0.95 1.78 17.75
C THR A 31 2.22 1.03 17.38
N GLU A 32 3.40 1.57 17.70
CA GLU A 32 4.68 0.91 17.44
C GLU A 32 4.74 -0.51 18.01
N ARG A 33 4.32 -0.69 19.27
CA ARG A 33 4.30 -2.01 19.93
C ARG A 33 3.34 -2.97 19.25
N GLY A 34 2.18 -2.48 18.84
CA GLY A 34 1.20 -3.27 18.11
C GLY A 34 1.73 -3.67 16.74
N ALA A 35 2.27 -2.73 15.96
CA ALA A 35 2.92 -3.00 14.68
C ALA A 35 4.05 -4.04 14.78
N ALA A 36 4.88 -3.95 15.83
CA ALA A 36 5.97 -4.90 16.07
C ALA A 36 5.47 -6.35 16.24
N ALA A 37 4.29 -6.57 16.81
CA ALA A 37 3.71 -7.90 16.96
C ALA A 37 3.32 -8.56 15.61
N PHE A 38 3.22 -7.78 14.53
CA PHE A 38 2.88 -8.23 13.18
C PHE A 38 4.06 -8.10 12.20
N ALA A 39 5.25 -7.71 12.67
CA ALA A 39 6.46 -7.52 11.85
C ALA A 39 7.13 -8.86 11.45
N ASP A 40 6.34 -9.81 10.96
CA ASP A 40 6.74 -11.14 10.52
C ASP A 40 6.86 -11.19 8.98
N ALA A 41 7.96 -11.73 8.48
CA ALA A 41 8.31 -11.69 7.05
C ALA A 41 7.33 -12.47 6.17
N ASP A 42 6.88 -13.63 6.65
CA ASP A 42 5.93 -14.48 5.96
C ASP A 42 4.54 -13.83 5.92
N LEU A 43 4.11 -13.23 7.04
CA LEU A 43 2.88 -12.45 7.08
C LEU A 43 2.95 -11.29 6.08
N LEU A 44 4.02 -10.51 6.07
CA LEU A 44 4.17 -9.37 5.16
C LEU A 44 4.19 -9.79 3.69
N SER A 45 4.78 -10.96 3.39
CA SER A 45 4.75 -11.54 2.04
C SER A 45 3.33 -11.97 1.65
N LEU A 46 2.59 -12.57 2.58
CA LEU A 46 1.18 -12.92 2.37
C LEU A 46 0.32 -11.68 2.14
N LEU A 47 0.49 -10.62 2.95
CA LEU A 47 -0.23 -9.36 2.79
C LEU A 47 0.05 -8.74 1.41
N ALA A 48 1.29 -8.76 0.94
CA ALA A 48 1.65 -8.26 -0.39
C ALA A 48 0.98 -9.03 -1.54
N ASP A 49 1.00 -10.37 -1.52
CA ASP A 49 0.28 -11.21 -2.51
C ASP A 49 -1.22 -10.91 -2.47
N ARG A 50 -1.80 -10.78 -1.26
CA ARG A 50 -3.21 -10.46 -1.09
C ARG A 50 -3.56 -9.10 -1.67
N ILE A 51 -2.81 -8.05 -1.36
CA ILE A 51 -3.01 -6.72 -1.95
C ILE A 51 -3.02 -6.82 -3.48
N GLY A 52 -2.07 -7.54 -4.08
CA GLY A 52 -2.05 -7.77 -5.54
C GLY A 52 -3.33 -8.41 -6.09
N ARG A 53 -3.81 -9.48 -5.45
CA ARG A 53 -5.06 -10.16 -5.85
C ARG A 53 -6.29 -9.28 -5.66
N GLY A 54 -6.38 -8.60 -4.53
CA GLY A 54 -7.50 -7.70 -4.21
C GLY A 54 -7.62 -6.60 -5.24
N TYR A 55 -6.50 -5.96 -5.61
CA TYR A 55 -6.49 -4.99 -6.69
C TYR A 55 -6.95 -5.57 -8.03
N GLY A 56 -6.45 -6.74 -8.41
CA GLY A 56 -6.87 -7.39 -9.66
C GLY A 56 -8.38 -7.62 -9.71
N MET A 57 -8.98 -8.02 -8.59
CA MET A 57 -10.44 -8.19 -8.48
C MET A 57 -11.18 -6.85 -8.55
N VAL A 58 -10.73 -5.81 -7.83
CA VAL A 58 -11.33 -4.46 -7.87
C VAL A 58 -11.26 -3.89 -9.28
N GLN A 59 -10.12 -4.00 -9.95
CA GLN A 59 -9.92 -3.50 -11.31
C GLN A 59 -10.78 -4.26 -12.33
N SER A 60 -10.89 -5.59 -12.19
CA SER A 60 -11.75 -6.41 -13.05
C SER A 60 -13.23 -6.06 -12.88
N ALA A 61 -13.67 -5.76 -11.65
CA ALA A 61 -15.04 -5.38 -11.36
C ALA A 61 -15.40 -4.09 -12.10
N ILE A 62 -14.56 -3.06 -12.06
CA ILE A 62 -14.82 -1.76 -12.70
C ILE A 62 -15.07 -1.87 -14.21
N GLY A 63 -14.47 -2.85 -14.89
CA GLY A 63 -14.70 -3.11 -16.30
C GLY A 63 -15.87 -4.06 -16.61
N SER A 64 -16.35 -4.83 -15.64
CA SER A 64 -17.21 -6.00 -15.89
C SER A 64 -18.49 -6.07 -15.05
N GLY A 65 -18.68 -5.21 -14.05
CA GLY A 65 -19.85 -5.24 -13.18
C GLY A 65 -19.76 -4.35 -11.93
N PRO A 66 -20.72 -4.44 -11.00
CA PRO A 66 -20.67 -3.66 -9.77
C PRO A 66 -19.53 -4.14 -8.88
N LEU A 67 -18.73 -3.20 -8.39
CA LEU A 67 -17.72 -3.44 -7.36
C LEU A 67 -18.42 -3.78 -6.05
N GLU A 68 -18.14 -4.96 -5.48
CA GLU A 68 -18.57 -5.28 -4.13
C GLU A 68 -17.94 -4.29 -3.15
N GLY A 69 -18.77 -3.49 -2.47
CA GLY A 69 -18.32 -2.42 -1.57
C GLY A 69 -17.38 -2.93 -0.48
N ASP A 70 -17.71 -4.09 0.08
CA ASP A 70 -16.93 -4.72 1.15
C ASP A 70 -15.52 -5.14 0.70
N LEU A 71 -15.36 -5.59 -0.56
CA LEU A 71 -14.04 -5.95 -1.10
C LEU A 71 -13.10 -4.74 -1.13
N TYR A 72 -13.62 -3.60 -1.57
CA TYR A 72 -12.85 -2.37 -1.63
C TYR A 72 -12.47 -1.87 -0.24
N ASP A 73 -13.43 -1.84 0.68
CA ASP A 73 -13.19 -1.39 2.05
C ASP A 73 -12.18 -2.29 2.77
N GLU A 74 -12.25 -3.61 2.57
CA GLU A 74 -11.27 -4.57 3.08
C GLU A 74 -9.89 -4.41 2.46
N LEU A 75 -9.80 -4.11 1.16
CA LEU A 75 -8.51 -3.82 0.50
C LEU A 75 -7.85 -2.56 1.09
N VAL A 76 -8.63 -1.51 1.32
CA VAL A 76 -8.14 -0.28 1.96
C VAL A 76 -7.68 -0.57 3.40
N LEU A 77 -8.44 -1.35 4.16
CA LEU A 77 -8.02 -1.80 5.50
C LEU A 77 -6.71 -2.59 5.46
N LEU A 78 -6.58 -3.51 4.51
CA LEU A 78 -5.38 -4.33 4.34
C LEU A 78 -4.14 -3.48 4.02
N LEU A 79 -4.28 -2.50 3.12
CA LEU A 79 -3.24 -1.52 2.83
C LEU A 79 -2.87 -0.73 4.10
N GLY A 80 -3.87 -0.24 4.84
CA GLY A 80 -3.65 0.47 6.10
C GLY A 80 -2.89 -0.36 7.15
N VAL A 81 -3.24 -1.64 7.30
CA VAL A 81 -2.54 -2.57 8.21
C VAL A 81 -1.07 -2.70 7.81
N MET A 82 -0.80 -2.94 6.52
CA MET A 82 0.57 -3.09 6.06
C MET A 82 1.37 -1.80 6.20
N ILE A 83 0.76 -0.64 5.90
CA ILE A 83 1.36 0.70 6.10
C ILE A 83 1.73 0.90 7.57
N ASN A 84 0.80 0.69 8.51
CA ASN A 84 1.06 0.84 9.94
C ASN A 84 2.26 -0.04 10.39
N ILE A 85 2.36 -1.27 9.88
CA ILE A 85 3.48 -2.17 10.21
C ILE A 85 4.81 -1.62 9.67
N VAL A 86 4.85 -1.26 8.38
CA VAL A 86 6.10 -0.81 7.73
C VAL A 86 6.48 0.62 8.10
N GLU A 87 5.56 1.43 8.62
CA GLU A 87 5.83 2.75 9.18
C GLU A 87 6.69 2.63 10.44
N HIS A 88 6.29 1.75 11.36
CA HIS A 88 6.94 1.63 12.66
C HIS A 88 8.11 0.62 12.70
N SER A 89 8.26 -0.28 11.73
CA SER A 89 9.25 -1.36 11.81
C SER A 89 10.23 -1.40 10.63
N GLN A 90 11.51 -1.08 10.90
CA GLN A 90 12.59 -1.26 9.92
C GLN A 90 12.79 -2.73 9.51
N PRO A 91 12.78 -3.72 10.42
CA PRO A 91 12.84 -5.12 10.03
C PRO A 91 11.69 -5.53 9.10
N ALA A 92 10.46 -5.03 9.35
CA ALA A 92 9.33 -5.26 8.46
C ALA A 92 9.59 -4.72 7.05
N ARG A 93 10.06 -3.47 6.93
CA ARG A 93 10.42 -2.86 5.63
C ARG A 93 11.44 -3.70 4.87
N MET A 94 12.46 -4.22 5.55
CA MET A 94 13.53 -5.03 4.94
C MET A 94 13.06 -6.44 4.54
N SER A 95 12.00 -6.94 5.18
CA SER A 95 11.46 -8.27 4.91
C SER A 95 10.66 -8.36 3.60
N VAL A 96 10.02 -7.26 3.18
CA VAL A 96 9.28 -7.18 1.91
C VAL A 96 10.27 -7.07 0.76
N ARG A 97 10.49 -8.18 0.06
CA ARG A 97 11.59 -8.30 -0.91
C ARG A 97 11.30 -9.27 -2.03
N GLY A 98 12.09 -9.19 -3.11
CA GLY A 98 11.96 -10.08 -4.26
C GLY A 98 10.57 -9.97 -4.87
N LYS A 99 9.98 -11.10 -5.25
CA LYS A 99 8.69 -11.16 -5.96
C LYS A 99 7.59 -10.30 -5.33
N ALA A 100 7.44 -10.28 -4.00
CA ALA A 100 6.43 -9.46 -3.33
C ALA A 100 6.60 -7.95 -3.59
N LEU A 101 7.84 -7.45 -3.49
CA LEU A 101 8.15 -6.05 -3.81
C LEU A 101 7.96 -5.77 -5.30
N ASP A 102 8.40 -6.70 -6.15
CA ASP A 102 8.30 -6.61 -7.61
C ASP A 102 6.84 -6.44 -8.07
N GLU A 103 5.95 -7.22 -7.47
CA GLU A 103 4.51 -7.19 -7.74
C GLU A 103 3.89 -5.86 -7.30
N LEU A 104 4.19 -5.38 -6.10
CA LEU A 104 3.68 -4.09 -5.60
C LEU A 104 4.11 -2.91 -6.50
N VAL A 105 5.39 -2.90 -6.93
CA VAL A 105 5.91 -1.86 -7.83
C VAL A 105 5.26 -1.94 -9.22
N THR A 106 5.10 -3.15 -9.75
CA THR A 106 4.46 -3.38 -11.06
C THR A 106 2.99 -2.98 -11.02
N LEU A 107 2.29 -3.34 -9.95
CA LEU A 107 0.90 -2.99 -9.71
C LEU A 107 0.69 -1.48 -9.67
N TRP A 108 1.50 -0.77 -8.88
CA TRP A 108 1.43 0.68 -8.78
C TRP A 108 1.68 1.37 -10.12
N ARG A 109 2.73 0.94 -10.85
CA ARG A 109 3.03 1.46 -12.18
C ARG A 109 1.89 1.27 -13.17
N GLY A 110 1.37 0.04 -13.28
CA GLY A 110 0.34 -0.29 -14.26
C GLY A 110 -0.94 0.50 -14.01
N ASN A 111 -1.37 0.60 -12.75
CA ASN A 111 -2.60 1.30 -12.39
C ASN A 111 -2.49 2.82 -12.54
N ARG A 112 -1.30 3.43 -12.38
CA ARG A 112 -1.13 4.87 -12.64
C ARG A 112 -1.43 5.27 -14.08
N GLN A 113 -1.15 4.40 -15.05
CA GLN A 113 -1.48 4.68 -16.46
C GLN A 113 -2.99 4.59 -16.71
N THR A 114 -3.70 3.76 -15.96
CA THR A 114 -5.15 3.53 -16.11
C THR A 114 -6.01 4.59 -15.40
N VAL A 115 -5.52 5.20 -14.31
CA VAL A 115 -6.29 6.12 -13.46
C VAL A 115 -6.33 7.57 -13.99
N SER A 116 -5.61 7.88 -15.08
CA SER A 116 -5.53 9.24 -15.65
C SER A 116 -6.86 9.82 -16.17
N GLU A 117 -7.94 9.04 -16.21
CA GLU A 117 -9.27 9.42 -16.74
C GLU A 117 -10.39 9.01 -15.75
N ALA A 118 -10.31 9.50 -14.51
CA ALA A 118 -11.23 9.13 -13.43
C ALA A 118 -12.56 9.91 -13.47
N ASP A 119 -13.44 9.54 -14.42
CA ASP A 119 -14.76 10.18 -14.61
C ASP A 119 -15.91 9.49 -13.82
N SER A 120 -15.62 8.47 -13.01
CA SER A 120 -16.62 7.72 -12.24
C SER A 120 -16.20 7.44 -10.80
N VAL A 121 -17.19 7.25 -9.92
CA VAL A 121 -16.98 6.99 -8.48
C VAL A 121 -16.09 5.75 -8.24
N ASP A 122 -16.28 4.69 -9.00
CA ASP A 122 -15.46 3.47 -8.83
C ASP A 122 -14.01 3.67 -9.29
N LYS A 123 -13.78 4.51 -10.31
CA LYS A 123 -12.42 4.92 -10.69
C LYS A 123 -11.78 5.80 -9.60
N SER A 124 -12.55 6.67 -8.94
CA SER A 124 -12.07 7.43 -7.78
C SER A 124 -11.65 6.50 -6.63
N LYS A 125 -12.42 5.44 -6.34
CA LYS A 125 -12.04 4.41 -5.35
C LYS A 125 -10.69 3.75 -5.69
N VAL A 126 -10.46 3.37 -6.94
CA VAL A 126 -9.15 2.82 -7.34
C VAL A 126 -8.03 3.84 -7.20
N SER A 127 -8.28 5.10 -7.53
CA SER A 127 -7.31 6.19 -7.32
C SER A 127 -6.92 6.31 -5.84
N VAL A 128 -7.91 6.21 -4.93
CA VAL A 128 -7.68 6.25 -3.48
C VAL A 128 -6.84 5.07 -3.02
N ALA A 129 -7.22 3.84 -3.39
CA ALA A 129 -6.41 2.67 -3.08
C ALA A 129 -4.97 2.86 -3.60
N LEU A 130 -4.82 3.31 -4.85
CA LEU A 130 -3.52 3.54 -5.49
C LEU A 130 -2.65 4.55 -4.73
N GLY A 131 -3.28 5.56 -4.13
CA GLY A 131 -2.62 6.49 -3.20
C GLY A 131 -2.08 5.79 -1.95
N TYR A 132 -2.87 4.92 -1.31
CA TYR A 132 -2.39 4.10 -0.19
C TYR A 132 -1.24 3.16 -0.61
N LEU A 133 -1.31 2.55 -1.79
CA LEU A 133 -0.21 1.75 -2.34
C LEU A 133 1.06 2.59 -2.57
N ALA A 134 0.92 3.83 -3.02
CA ALA A 134 2.04 4.76 -3.16
C ALA A 134 2.68 5.06 -1.79
N VAL A 135 1.88 5.28 -0.75
CA VAL A 135 2.37 5.47 0.64
C VAL A 135 3.14 4.24 1.13
N LEU A 136 2.58 3.04 0.93
CA LEU A 136 3.25 1.77 1.27
C LEU A 136 4.62 1.66 0.58
N LEU A 137 4.66 1.89 -0.74
CA LEU A 137 5.91 1.89 -1.51
C LEU A 137 6.88 2.98 -1.02
N GLY A 138 6.37 4.13 -0.59
CA GLY A 138 7.16 5.19 0.05
C GLY A 138 7.90 4.67 1.28
N TYR A 139 7.20 4.02 2.21
CA TYR A 139 7.86 3.42 3.38
C TYR A 139 8.88 2.35 3.00
N LEU A 140 8.59 1.49 2.01
CA LEU A 140 9.55 0.49 1.53
C LEU A 140 10.80 1.14 0.90
N CYS A 141 10.65 2.31 0.28
CA CYS A 141 11.75 3.12 -0.28
C CYS A 141 12.63 3.80 0.77
N LEU A 142 12.31 3.72 2.06
CA LEU A 142 13.27 4.05 3.11
C LEU A 142 14.45 3.06 3.14
N THR A 143 14.25 1.85 2.61
CA THR A 143 15.32 0.87 2.40
C THR A 143 16.03 1.10 1.07
N THR A 144 17.34 0.80 1.00
CA THR A 144 18.11 0.86 -0.25
C THR A 144 17.50 -0.04 -1.33
N ARG A 145 17.10 -1.25 -0.96
CA ARG A 145 16.52 -2.23 -1.86
C ARG A 145 15.19 -1.76 -2.47
N GLY A 146 14.32 -1.13 -1.66
CA GLY A 146 13.08 -0.52 -2.14
C GLY A 146 13.35 0.53 -3.22
N ARG A 147 14.32 1.42 -2.97
CA ARG A 147 14.71 2.47 -3.95
C ARG A 147 15.27 1.88 -5.23
N GLU A 148 16.20 0.93 -5.12
CA GLU A 148 16.79 0.25 -6.28
C GLU A 148 15.71 -0.43 -7.12
N ARG A 149 14.71 -1.05 -6.49
CA ARG A 149 13.66 -1.74 -7.22
C ARG A 149 12.74 -0.80 -7.99
N ILE A 150 12.39 0.35 -7.41
CA ILE A 150 11.67 1.42 -8.11
C ILE A 150 12.55 1.95 -9.26
N LYS A 151 13.82 2.28 -9.01
CA LYS A 151 14.72 2.81 -10.06
C LYS A 151 14.87 1.85 -11.23
N ALA A 152 15.08 0.56 -10.97
CA ALA A 152 15.22 -0.48 -11.99
C ALA A 152 13.99 -0.60 -12.89
N GLN A 153 12.80 -0.36 -12.34
CA GLN A 153 11.57 -0.36 -13.14
C GLN A 153 11.48 0.90 -13.99
N PHE A 154 11.79 2.09 -13.45
CA PHE A 154 11.53 3.39 -14.10
C PHE A 154 12.71 3.94 -14.92
N GLY A 155 13.82 3.20 -15.04
CA GLY A 155 14.91 3.45 -15.98
C GLY A 155 15.86 4.61 -15.62
N ASN A 156 15.37 5.74 -15.12
CA ASN A 156 16.12 7.00 -15.09
C ASN A 156 16.07 7.76 -13.75
N GLY A 157 15.85 7.06 -12.62
CA GLY A 157 15.69 7.72 -11.31
C GLY A 157 14.38 8.50 -11.14
N GLU A 158 13.60 8.66 -12.21
CA GLU A 158 12.31 9.34 -12.21
C GLU A 158 11.29 8.66 -11.29
N GLY A 159 11.37 7.34 -11.13
CA GLY A 159 10.41 6.58 -10.33
C GLY A 159 10.26 7.07 -8.88
N ILE A 160 11.34 7.52 -8.23
CA ILE A 160 11.25 8.07 -6.87
C ILE A 160 10.54 9.43 -6.88
N ARG A 161 10.88 10.30 -7.84
CA ARG A 161 10.20 11.60 -8.00
C ARG A 161 8.71 11.41 -8.30
N THR A 162 8.38 10.47 -9.18
CA THR A 162 7.01 10.08 -9.51
C THR A 162 6.25 9.54 -8.29
N LEU A 163 6.93 8.75 -7.46
CA LEU A 163 6.36 8.23 -6.21
C LEU A 163 6.06 9.35 -5.22
N VAL A 164 7.03 10.27 -5.02
CA VAL A 164 6.86 11.45 -4.19
C VAL A 164 5.68 12.30 -4.67
N GLY A 165 5.60 12.59 -5.97
CA GLY A 165 4.47 13.33 -6.55
C GLY A 165 3.13 12.63 -6.30
N SER A 166 3.07 11.31 -6.46
CA SER A 166 1.83 10.55 -6.20
C SER A 166 1.40 10.60 -4.73
N ILE A 167 2.34 10.59 -3.79
CA ILE A 167 2.03 10.76 -2.36
C ILE A 167 1.59 12.19 -2.08
N GLN A 168 2.21 13.20 -2.69
CA GLN A 168 1.82 14.61 -2.56
C GLN A 168 0.40 14.85 -3.08
N ASP A 169 0.06 14.33 -4.25
CA ASP A 169 -1.28 14.44 -4.84
C ASP A 169 -2.33 13.77 -3.92
N PHE A 170 -2.00 12.58 -3.40
CA PHE A 170 -2.86 11.87 -2.46
C PHE A 170 -3.08 12.66 -1.15
N VAL A 171 -2.01 13.21 -0.57
CA VAL A 171 -2.11 14.06 0.62
C VAL A 171 -2.95 15.30 0.33
N ALA A 172 -2.75 15.97 -0.81
CA ALA A 172 -3.53 17.14 -1.19
C ALA A 172 -5.02 16.83 -1.34
N MET A 173 -5.36 15.66 -1.87
CA MET A 173 -6.74 15.17 -1.99
C MET A 173 -7.42 14.92 -0.62
N TYR A 174 -6.64 14.56 0.41
CA TYR A 174 -7.12 14.20 1.76
C TYR A 174 -6.81 15.23 2.86
N LYS A 175 -6.20 16.38 2.52
CA LYS A 175 -5.75 17.42 3.45
C LYS A 175 -6.84 18.06 4.33
N THR A 176 -8.10 17.74 4.07
CA THR A 176 -9.26 18.23 4.83
C THR A 176 -9.73 17.27 5.94
N VAL A 177 -9.15 16.07 6.08
CA VAL A 177 -9.80 15.00 6.88
C VAL A 177 -8.96 14.36 8.00
N ASP A 178 -7.61 14.38 7.99
CA ASP A 178 -6.86 13.48 8.91
C ASP A 178 -5.58 14.04 9.57
N SER A 179 -5.34 13.58 10.79
CA SER A 179 -4.16 13.75 11.65
C SER A 179 -2.88 13.09 11.12
N LYS A 180 -2.97 12.16 10.16
CA LYS A 180 -1.81 11.46 9.56
C LYS A 180 -1.05 12.27 8.51
N VAL A 181 -1.51 13.47 8.15
CA VAL A 181 -0.85 14.35 7.16
C VAL A 181 0.61 14.62 7.54
N HIS A 182 0.92 14.86 8.82
CA HIS A 182 2.29 15.12 9.27
C HIS A 182 3.23 13.91 9.08
N ALA A 183 2.74 12.68 9.27
CA ALA A 183 3.53 11.48 9.04
C ALA A 183 3.86 11.31 7.54
N LEU A 184 2.91 11.63 6.66
CA LEU A 184 3.11 11.60 5.22
C LEU A 184 4.05 12.70 4.73
N GLU A 185 3.98 13.90 5.30
CA GLU A 185 4.93 14.99 5.03
C GLU A 185 6.35 14.64 5.48
N ALA A 186 6.49 13.98 6.65
CA ALA A 186 7.78 13.45 7.12
C ALA A 186 8.32 12.37 6.17
N LEU A 187 7.46 11.46 5.70
CA LEU A 187 7.82 10.44 4.71
C LEU A 187 8.32 11.06 3.40
N ILE A 188 7.62 12.07 2.86
CA ILE A 188 8.03 12.80 1.65
C ILE A 188 9.41 13.43 1.85
N THR A 189 9.63 14.09 2.99
CA THR A 189 10.90 14.74 3.32
C THR A 189 12.05 13.73 3.32
N GLU A 190 11.83 12.58 3.95
CA GLU A 190 12.83 11.53 4.02
C GLU A 190 13.13 10.90 2.65
N LEU A 191 12.10 10.70 1.82
CA LEU A 191 12.28 10.23 0.43
C LEU A 191 13.11 11.22 -0.40
N CYS A 192 12.81 12.52 -0.33
CA CYS A 192 13.58 13.57 -1.02
C CYS A 192 15.04 13.62 -0.54
N ARG A 193 15.28 13.43 0.76
CA ARG A 193 16.62 13.39 1.35
C ARG A 193 17.45 12.20 0.83
N HIS A 194 16.80 11.09 0.51
CA HIS A 194 17.46 9.90 -0.04
C HIS A 194 17.66 9.96 -1.55
N ASP A 195 16.88 10.75 -2.29
CA ASP A 195 17.07 10.95 -3.74
C ASP A 195 18.28 11.85 -4.05
N THR A 196 18.51 12.88 -3.22
CA THR A 196 19.65 13.83 -3.39
C THR A 196 21.01 13.23 -3.06
N ARG A 197 21.08 12.18 -2.21
CA ARG A 197 22.34 11.51 -1.84
C ARG A 197 22.84 10.49 -2.87
N VAL A 198 22.12 10.30 -3.98
CA VAL A 198 22.47 9.32 -5.04
C VAL A 198 22.79 10.03 -6.37
N ARG A 199 23.02 11.35 -6.33
CA ARG A 199 23.59 12.11 -7.45
C ARG A 199 25.09 12.34 -7.23
#